data_AF-A0A660RA73-F1
#
_entry.id   AF-A0A660RA73-F1
#
_cell.length_a   1.000
_cell.length_b   1.000
_cell.length_c   1.000
_cell.angle_alpha   90.00
_cell.angle_beta   90.00
_cell.angle_gamma   90.00
#
_symmetry.space_group_name_H-M   'P 1'
#
loop_
_entity.id
_entity.type
_entity.pdbx_description
1 polymer ?
#
loop_
_entity_poly.entity_id
_entity_poly.type
_entity_poly.pdbx_seq_one_letter_code
_entity_poly.pdbx_strand_id
1 'polypeptide(L)'
;MYRILRSDLNRPGKFREKLCNYISNLKMEILKHYGVDFDPEEIGDLLLSVCRSDDFNVIYRNGNKLFLNESRVQEWVDRKLIPNTVIVSMDDEDIVRLLVFCMEMTYRMFSGGTRATITQKGFRQRRRTFESILVDQFVGKLGEVFVKKFLEANYPVSVELDWKISTQIGKYRNDIVNARKNVSVKSSPTLAGIWAEADMGYDYGIMVKCSVPQQPILQFFIEVCGFSRLLDFAEEKIPSGDDLFKDYLNKIRSRVEKYRCGEIQTSLKGIICGYFKTSEFSPIREGTELPYLGVVREKRFLVPIDQLRWSKDDWKKFLEDVGLL
;
A
#
# COMPACT_ATOMS: atom_id res chain seq x y z
N MET A 1 -23.31 19.71 1.65
CA MET A 1 -23.35 18.89 2.89
C MET A 1 -24.02 17.55 2.63
N TYR A 2 -23.23 16.48 2.57
CA TYR A 2 -23.70 15.14 2.20
C TYR A 2 -24.10 14.34 3.44
N ARG A 3 -25.33 13.81 3.49
CA ARG A 3 -25.77 12.92 4.59
C ARG A 3 -25.20 11.51 4.39
N ILE A 4 -24.45 11.01 5.37
CA ILE A 4 -23.88 9.65 5.36
C ILE A 4 -24.67 8.77 6.33
N LEU A 5 -25.00 7.53 5.94
CA LEU A 5 -25.56 6.53 6.85
C LEU A 5 -24.43 5.61 7.33
N ARG A 6 -24.54 5.07 8.56
CA ARG A 6 -23.60 4.05 9.04
C ARG A 6 -23.52 2.82 8.10
N SER A 7 -24.62 2.46 7.46
CA SER A 7 -24.67 1.39 6.48
C SER A 7 -23.92 1.71 5.18
N ASP A 8 -23.76 2.99 4.84
CA ASP A 8 -22.97 3.42 3.69
C ASP A 8 -21.48 3.17 3.98
N LEU A 9 -21.01 3.48 5.20
CA LEU A 9 -19.61 3.24 5.61
C LEU A 9 -19.22 1.75 5.62
N ASN A 10 -20.18 0.84 5.81
CA ASN A 10 -19.94 -0.61 5.75
C ASN A 10 -19.93 -1.17 4.32
N ARG A 11 -20.32 -0.39 3.30
CA ARG A 11 -20.48 -0.85 1.92
C ARG A 11 -19.74 0.09 0.96
N PRO A 12 -18.45 -0.18 0.66
CA PRO A 12 -17.62 0.71 -0.17
C PRO A 12 -18.27 1.11 -1.50
N GLY A 13 -18.85 0.17 -2.24
CA GLY A 13 -19.54 0.46 -3.50
C GLY A 13 -20.70 1.46 -3.33
N LYS A 14 -21.54 1.28 -2.31
CA LYS A 14 -22.67 2.17 -2.02
C LYS A 14 -22.20 3.56 -1.58
N PHE A 15 -21.12 3.62 -0.81
CA PHE A 15 -20.50 4.88 -0.41
C PHE A 15 -20.01 5.67 -1.62
N ARG A 16 -19.26 5.01 -2.52
CA ARG A 16 -18.73 5.63 -3.74
C ARG A 16 -19.83 6.09 -4.69
N GLU A 17 -20.85 5.27 -4.91
CA GLU A 17 -22.01 5.64 -5.74
C GLU A 17 -22.70 6.90 -5.19
N LYS A 18 -22.94 6.94 -3.88
CA LYS A 18 -23.62 8.05 -3.22
C LYS A 18 -22.82 9.36 -3.25
N LEU A 19 -21.50 9.28 -3.19
CA LEU A 19 -20.59 10.43 -3.20
C LEU A 19 -19.88 10.63 -4.55
N CYS A 20 -20.34 10.00 -5.63
CA CYS A 20 -19.66 9.98 -6.93
C CYS A 20 -19.28 11.38 -7.43
N ASN A 21 -20.22 12.33 -7.39
CA ASN A 21 -19.98 13.72 -7.79
C ASN A 21 -18.95 14.42 -6.89
N TYR A 22 -19.03 14.17 -5.57
CA TYR A 22 -18.09 14.77 -4.62
C TYR A 22 -16.68 14.23 -4.80
N ILE A 23 -16.53 12.90 -4.95
CA ILE A 23 -15.26 12.23 -5.22
C ILE A 23 -14.64 12.75 -6.51
N SER A 24 -15.44 12.91 -7.57
CA SER A 24 -14.98 13.43 -8.85
C SER A 24 -14.49 14.87 -8.74
N ASN A 25 -15.24 15.73 -8.02
CA ASN A 25 -14.82 17.12 -7.79
C ASN A 25 -13.53 17.19 -6.96
N LEU A 26 -13.45 16.43 -5.87
CA LEU A 26 -12.28 16.38 -5.01
C LEU A 26 -11.03 15.90 -5.76
N LYS A 27 -11.17 14.87 -6.62
CA LYS A 27 -10.10 14.43 -7.52
C LYS A 27 -9.62 15.58 -8.40
N MET A 28 -10.54 16.28 -9.08
CA MET A 28 -10.19 17.37 -9.98
C MET A 28 -9.52 18.53 -9.26
N GLU A 29 -9.95 18.85 -8.05
CA GLU A 29 -9.34 19.87 -7.20
C GLU A 29 -7.91 19.46 -6.79
N ILE A 30 -7.71 18.21 -6.34
CA ILE A 30 -6.39 17.70 -5.98
C ILE A 30 -5.44 17.76 -7.17
N LEU A 31 -5.88 17.28 -8.34
CA LEU A 31 -5.07 17.31 -9.57
C LEU A 31 -4.71 18.76 -9.95
N LYS A 32 -5.69 19.66 -9.92
CA LYS A 32 -5.50 21.06 -10.31
C LYS A 32 -4.57 21.83 -9.38
N HIS A 33 -4.68 21.61 -8.07
CA HIS A 33 -3.96 22.40 -7.06
C HIS A 33 -2.61 21.79 -6.65
N TYR A 34 -2.49 20.46 -6.70
CA TYR A 34 -1.31 19.74 -6.21
C TYR A 34 -0.59 18.94 -7.29
N GLY A 35 -1.18 18.80 -8.49
CA GLY A 35 -0.57 18.03 -9.58
C GLY A 35 -0.54 16.52 -9.34
N VAL A 36 -1.28 16.03 -8.33
CA VAL A 36 -1.36 14.60 -8.00
C VAL A 36 -2.61 13.99 -8.63
N ASP A 37 -2.44 13.05 -9.56
CA ASP A 37 -3.56 12.34 -10.17
C ASP A 37 -3.91 11.08 -9.41
N PHE A 38 -4.97 11.14 -8.62
CA PHE A 38 -5.59 9.95 -8.04
C PHE A 38 -6.74 9.46 -8.92
N ASP A 39 -6.88 8.16 -9.13
CA ASP A 39 -8.06 7.60 -9.76
C ASP A 39 -9.32 7.70 -8.85
N PRO A 40 -10.53 7.56 -9.41
CA PRO A 40 -11.76 7.69 -8.63
C PRO A 40 -11.91 6.64 -7.51
N GLU A 41 -11.34 5.44 -7.67
CA GLU A 41 -11.36 4.41 -6.64
C GLU A 41 -10.39 4.76 -5.50
N GLU A 42 -9.20 5.27 -5.82
CA GLU A 42 -8.20 5.76 -4.88
C GLU A 42 -8.80 6.83 -3.95
N ILE A 43 -9.34 7.92 -4.51
CA ILE A 43 -9.96 8.99 -3.71
C ILE A 43 -11.19 8.47 -2.96
N GLY A 44 -12.01 7.63 -3.59
CA GLY A 44 -13.20 7.06 -2.97
C GLY A 44 -12.87 6.24 -1.72
N ASP A 45 -11.82 5.43 -1.77
CA ASP A 45 -11.41 4.59 -0.65
C ASP A 45 -10.65 5.34 0.43
N LEU A 46 -9.81 6.31 0.05
CA LEU A 46 -9.18 7.21 1.01
C LEU A 46 -10.22 8.05 1.75
N LEU A 47 -11.21 8.60 1.03
CA LEU A 47 -12.34 9.33 1.61
C LEU A 47 -13.19 8.43 2.53
N LEU A 48 -13.41 7.18 2.13
CA LEU A 48 -14.10 6.21 2.99
C LEU A 48 -13.33 5.92 4.27
N SER A 49 -12.00 5.80 4.19
CA SER A 49 -11.14 5.55 5.35
C SER A 49 -11.18 6.71 6.36
N VAL A 50 -11.01 7.95 5.89
CA VAL A 50 -11.08 9.14 6.77
C VAL A 50 -12.47 9.28 7.40
N CYS A 51 -13.55 8.94 6.66
CA CYS A 51 -14.91 8.92 7.21
C CYS A 51 -15.15 7.81 8.26
N ARG A 52 -14.53 6.64 8.09
CA ARG A 52 -14.68 5.50 9.02
C ARG A 52 -13.94 5.71 10.34
N SER A 53 -12.78 6.34 10.28
CA SER A 53 -11.95 6.70 11.44
C SER A 53 -12.38 8.03 12.07
N ASP A 54 -13.14 8.86 11.33
CA ASP A 54 -13.44 10.24 11.71
C ASP A 54 -12.17 11.10 11.91
N ASP A 55 -11.10 10.74 11.18
CA ASP A 55 -9.85 11.51 11.16
C ASP A 55 -10.15 12.95 10.69
N PHE A 56 -9.51 13.95 11.30
CA PHE A 56 -9.83 15.37 11.13
C PHE A 56 -11.27 15.80 11.46
N ASN A 57 -12.07 14.97 12.14
CA ASN A 57 -13.49 15.23 12.42
C ASN A 57 -14.29 15.51 11.14
N VAL A 58 -14.02 14.75 10.08
CA VAL A 58 -14.72 14.88 8.79
C VAL A 58 -16.19 14.50 8.86
N ILE A 59 -16.63 13.82 9.93
CA ILE A 59 -18.04 13.49 10.18
C ILE A 59 -18.64 14.43 11.23
N TYR A 60 -19.54 15.29 10.78
CA TYR A 60 -20.40 16.08 11.66
C TYR A 60 -21.63 15.28 12.09
N ARG A 61 -21.96 15.30 13.39
CA ARG A 61 -23.15 14.63 13.95
C ARG A 61 -24.20 15.65 14.34
N ASN A 62 -25.42 15.48 13.82
CA ASN A 62 -26.60 16.23 14.25
C ASN A 62 -27.71 15.24 14.66
N GLY A 63 -27.85 15.02 15.96
CA GLY A 63 -28.65 13.92 16.50
C GLY A 63 -28.19 12.55 15.97
N ASN A 64 -29.10 11.77 15.42
CA ASN A 64 -28.81 10.44 14.85
C ASN A 64 -28.32 10.47 13.39
N LYS A 65 -28.09 11.66 12.81
CA LYS A 65 -27.68 11.81 11.41
C LYS A 65 -26.19 12.18 11.35
N LEU A 66 -25.47 11.55 10.42
CA LEU A 66 -24.08 11.86 10.10
C LEU A 66 -24.01 12.65 8.79
N PHE A 67 -23.13 13.64 8.73
CA PHE A 67 -22.91 14.48 7.57
C PHE A 67 -21.43 14.63 7.29
N LEU A 68 -21.06 14.64 6.01
CA LEU A 68 -19.71 14.95 5.58
C LEU A 68 -19.44 16.44 5.76
N ASN A 69 -18.37 16.77 6.48
CA ASN A 69 -17.86 18.12 6.60
C ASN A 69 -16.77 18.36 5.55
N GLU A 70 -17.18 18.95 4.43
CA GLU A 70 -16.33 19.18 3.25
C GLU A 70 -15.11 20.05 3.59
N SER A 71 -15.26 21.05 4.47
CA SER A 71 -14.13 21.89 4.91
C SER A 71 -13.05 21.11 5.67
N ARG A 72 -13.46 20.14 6.50
CA ARG A 72 -12.54 19.27 7.23
C ARG A 72 -11.89 18.23 6.32
N VAL A 73 -12.61 17.79 5.28
CA VAL A 73 -12.03 16.92 4.24
C VAL A 73 -10.93 17.69 3.51
N GLN A 74 -11.17 18.94 3.13
CA GLN A 74 -10.14 19.77 2.50
C GLN A 74 -8.94 19.98 3.43
N GLU A 75 -9.18 20.28 4.70
CA GLU A 75 -8.11 20.40 5.69
C GLU A 75 -7.27 19.12 5.82
N TRP A 76 -7.92 17.95 5.81
CA TRP A 76 -7.24 16.65 5.78
C TRP A 76 -6.41 16.46 4.50
N VAL A 77 -6.94 16.85 3.34
CA VAL A 77 -6.21 16.79 2.07
C VAL A 77 -4.93 17.62 2.14
N ASP A 78 -5.08 18.89 2.53
CA ASP A 78 -4.00 19.88 2.51
C ASP A 78 -2.92 19.58 3.56
N ARG A 79 -3.33 19.13 4.74
CA ARG A 79 -2.41 18.97 5.88
C ARG A 79 -1.85 17.56 6.03
N LYS A 80 -2.61 16.52 5.66
CA LYS A 80 -2.22 15.12 5.89
C LYS A 80 -2.07 14.33 4.60
N LEU A 81 -3.07 14.29 3.71
CA LEU A 81 -3.02 13.43 2.52
C LEU A 81 -1.86 13.81 1.59
N ILE A 82 -1.84 15.05 1.10
CA ILE A 82 -0.87 15.48 0.07
C ILE A 82 0.56 15.50 0.63
N PRO A 83 0.85 16.11 1.80
CA PRO A 83 2.21 16.16 2.33
C PRO A 83 2.79 14.78 2.68
N ASN A 84 1.95 13.77 2.91
CA ASN A 84 2.38 12.40 3.24
C ASN A 84 2.18 11.42 2.07
N THR A 85 1.91 11.92 0.86
CA THR A 85 1.85 11.08 -0.34
C THR A 85 3.22 11.05 -1.01
N VAL A 86 3.75 9.85 -1.22
CA VAL A 86 4.96 9.58 -2.00
C VAL A 86 4.53 9.00 -3.33
N ILE A 87 5.07 9.52 -4.43
CA ILE A 87 4.84 9.00 -5.77
C ILE A 87 6.19 8.58 -6.33
N VAL A 88 6.29 7.33 -6.75
CA VAL A 88 7.53 6.75 -7.28
C VAL A 88 7.23 6.11 -8.63
N SER A 89 8.08 6.39 -9.61
CA SER A 89 8.01 5.75 -10.92
C SER A 89 8.47 4.29 -10.84
N MET A 90 7.95 3.44 -11.72
CA MET A 90 8.28 2.02 -11.70
C MET A 90 9.74 1.70 -12.16
N ASP A 91 10.45 2.66 -12.77
CA ASP A 91 11.90 2.61 -13.06
C ASP A 91 12.79 3.16 -11.94
N ASP A 92 12.23 3.67 -10.84
CA ASP A 92 13.04 4.10 -9.70
C ASP A 92 13.90 2.94 -9.19
N GLU A 93 15.16 3.25 -8.88
CA GLU A 93 16.17 2.27 -8.48
C GLU A 93 15.71 1.36 -7.33
N ASP A 94 15.01 1.91 -6.33
CA ASP A 94 14.53 1.14 -5.19
C ASP A 94 13.32 0.26 -5.54
N ILE A 95 12.52 0.65 -6.55
CA ILE A 95 11.44 -0.18 -7.09
C ILE A 95 12.00 -1.33 -7.92
N VAL A 96 13.04 -1.08 -8.72
CA VAL A 96 13.74 -2.13 -9.48
C VAL A 96 14.41 -3.12 -8.52
N ARG A 97 15.09 -2.64 -7.48
CA ARG A 97 15.64 -3.49 -6.40
C ARG A 97 14.55 -4.33 -5.72
N LEU A 98 13.40 -3.72 -5.42
CA LEU A 98 12.25 -4.40 -4.85
C LEU A 98 11.75 -5.54 -5.74
N LEU A 99 11.61 -5.32 -7.04
CA LEU A 99 11.18 -6.36 -7.98
C LEU A 99 12.14 -7.54 -7.99
N VAL A 100 13.45 -7.29 -8.07
CA VAL A 100 14.49 -8.33 -8.00
C VAL A 100 14.41 -9.10 -6.68
N PHE A 101 14.29 -8.39 -5.57
CA PHE A 101 14.13 -8.99 -4.25
C PHE A 101 12.90 -9.91 -4.18
N CYS A 102 11.75 -9.45 -4.66
CA CYS A 102 10.51 -10.24 -4.62
C CYS A 102 10.59 -11.49 -5.50
N MET A 103 11.19 -11.39 -6.69
CA MET A 103 11.41 -12.55 -7.57
C MET A 103 12.31 -13.59 -6.92
N GLU A 104 13.46 -13.19 -6.38
CA GLU A 104 14.41 -14.09 -5.73
C GLU A 104 13.83 -14.70 -4.46
N MET A 105 13.17 -13.89 -3.62
CA MET A 105 12.55 -14.37 -2.38
C MET A 105 11.46 -15.41 -2.68
N THR A 106 10.58 -15.12 -3.65
CA THR A 106 9.53 -16.05 -4.05
C THR A 106 10.15 -17.32 -4.63
N TYR A 107 11.15 -17.21 -5.50
CA TYR A 107 11.85 -18.38 -6.03
C TYR A 107 12.46 -19.26 -4.93
N ARG A 108 13.18 -18.68 -3.97
CA ARG A 108 13.75 -19.43 -2.84
C ARG A 108 12.69 -20.10 -1.96
N MET A 109 11.53 -19.46 -1.77
CA MET A 109 10.42 -20.06 -1.03
C MET A 109 9.90 -21.32 -1.73
N PHE A 110 9.78 -21.30 -3.07
CA PHE A 110 9.34 -22.46 -3.85
C PHE A 110 10.41 -23.55 -3.97
N SER A 111 11.68 -23.16 -4.09
CA SER A 111 12.83 -24.08 -4.18
C SER A 111 13.24 -24.69 -2.84
N GLY A 112 12.48 -24.45 -1.76
CA GLY A 112 12.77 -24.96 -0.41
C GLY A 112 13.93 -24.26 0.31
N GLY A 113 14.49 -23.21 -0.29
CA GLY A 113 15.68 -22.48 0.16
C GLY A 113 15.43 -21.36 1.16
N THR A 114 14.19 -21.08 1.56
CA THR A 114 13.87 -20.16 2.66
C THR A 114 12.66 -20.66 3.44
N ARG A 115 12.83 -20.93 4.75
CA ARG A 115 11.71 -21.11 5.69
C ARG A 115 11.12 -19.75 6.07
N ALA A 116 10.63 -19.00 5.09
CA ALA A 116 9.86 -17.79 5.36
C ALA A 116 8.47 -18.22 5.87
N THR A 117 8.40 -18.37 7.19
CA THR A 117 7.21 -18.47 8.03
C THR A 117 6.37 -19.76 7.94
N ILE A 118 6.81 -20.74 8.72
CA ILE A 118 5.92 -21.67 9.48
C ILE A 118 4.91 -20.89 10.36
N THR A 119 5.02 -19.56 10.47
CA THR A 119 4.03 -18.64 11.05
C THR A 119 2.75 -18.48 10.23
N GLN A 120 2.63 -19.09 9.04
CA GLN A 120 1.32 -19.33 8.42
C GLN A 120 0.64 -20.60 8.96
N LYS A 121 0.60 -20.81 10.29
CA LYS A 121 -0.24 -21.84 10.93
C LYS A 121 -1.76 -21.57 10.83
N GLY A 122 -2.21 -21.01 9.69
CA GLY A 122 -3.54 -21.12 9.08
C GLY A 122 -3.52 -21.90 7.74
N PHE A 123 -2.48 -22.70 7.50
CA PHE A 123 -2.23 -23.54 6.31
C PHE A 123 -3.22 -24.71 6.10
N ARG A 124 -4.53 -24.50 6.30
CA ARG A 124 -5.52 -25.55 6.00
C ARG A 124 -6.59 -25.23 4.97
N GLN A 125 -6.63 -24.05 4.33
CA GLN A 125 -7.73 -23.80 3.39
C GLN A 125 -7.43 -23.08 2.05
N ARG A 126 -6.24 -22.53 1.74
CA ARG A 126 -5.95 -22.00 0.39
C ARG A 126 -4.50 -22.24 -0.05
N ARG A 127 -4.28 -22.97 -1.15
CA ARG A 127 -3.00 -22.99 -1.87
C ARG A 127 -2.76 -21.59 -2.44
N ARG A 128 -1.78 -20.83 -1.93
CA ARG A 128 -1.36 -19.55 -2.54
C ARG A 128 -0.59 -19.83 -3.83
N THR A 129 -0.83 -19.03 -4.87
CA THR A 129 -0.08 -19.10 -6.14
C THR A 129 1.24 -18.34 -6.02
N PHE A 130 2.21 -18.66 -6.89
CA PHE A 130 3.48 -17.92 -6.98
C PHE A 130 3.23 -16.41 -7.12
N GLU A 131 2.31 -16.03 -8.00
CA GLU A 131 1.89 -14.65 -8.21
C GLU A 131 1.36 -14.00 -6.93
N SER A 132 0.48 -14.66 -6.18
CA SER A 132 -0.06 -14.09 -4.94
C SER A 132 1.03 -13.84 -3.89
N ILE A 133 2.01 -14.75 -3.77
CA ILE A 133 3.14 -14.58 -2.85
C ILE A 133 4.00 -13.41 -3.30
N LEU A 134 4.32 -13.35 -4.59
CA LEU A 134 5.17 -12.31 -5.14
C LEU A 134 4.54 -10.92 -4.97
N VAL A 135 3.24 -10.77 -5.25
CA VAL A 135 2.50 -9.52 -5.03
C VAL A 135 2.42 -9.17 -3.54
N ASP A 136 2.16 -10.13 -2.65
CA ASP A 136 2.15 -9.89 -1.20
C ASP A 136 3.52 -9.38 -0.72
N GLN A 137 4.62 -9.99 -1.18
CA GLN A 137 5.98 -9.55 -0.86
C GLN A 137 6.26 -8.16 -1.42
N PHE A 138 5.84 -7.90 -2.66
CA PHE A 138 6.01 -6.61 -3.32
C PHE A 138 5.32 -5.50 -2.53
N VAL A 139 4.03 -5.64 -2.24
CA VAL A 139 3.28 -4.63 -1.48
C VAL A 139 3.85 -4.47 -0.07
N GLY A 140 4.19 -5.57 0.61
CA GLY A 140 4.81 -5.55 1.95
C GLY A 140 6.05 -4.66 1.99
N LYS A 141 7.01 -4.95 1.11
CA LYS A 141 8.31 -4.27 1.06
C LYS A 141 8.24 -2.89 0.39
N LEU A 142 7.26 -2.65 -0.48
CA LEU A 142 6.99 -1.33 -1.07
C LEU A 142 6.67 -0.27 -0.01
N GLY A 143 5.96 -0.64 1.06
CA GLY A 143 5.70 0.27 2.17
C GLY A 143 6.98 0.82 2.80
N GLU A 144 7.99 -0.04 2.98
CA GLU A 144 9.30 0.36 3.50
C GLU A 144 10.03 1.31 2.54
N VAL A 145 9.98 1.04 1.23
CA VAL A 145 10.54 1.92 0.20
C VAL A 145 9.87 3.30 0.26
N PHE A 146 8.55 3.37 0.39
CA PHE A 146 7.85 4.65 0.54
C PHE A 146 8.24 5.39 1.82
N VAL A 147 8.40 4.70 2.95
CA VAL A 147 8.87 5.32 4.20
C VAL A 147 10.28 5.86 4.03
N LYS A 148 11.21 5.10 3.42
CA LYS A 148 12.56 5.58 3.09
C LYS A 148 12.50 6.88 2.30
N LYS A 149 11.82 6.87 1.15
CA LYS A 149 11.71 8.05 0.26
C LYS A 149 11.06 9.23 0.96
N PHE A 150 10.01 9.00 1.76
CA PHE A 150 9.34 10.05 2.52
C PHE A 150 10.28 10.71 3.53
N LEU A 151 10.99 9.90 4.34
CA LEU A 151 11.87 10.42 5.40
C LEU A 151 13.09 11.13 4.80
N GLU A 152 13.73 10.56 3.78
CA GLU A 152 14.91 11.15 3.12
C GLU A 152 14.56 12.43 2.34
N ALA A 153 13.34 12.57 1.83
CA ALA A 153 12.89 13.79 1.15
C ALA A 153 12.56 14.94 2.12
N ASN A 154 12.19 14.63 3.36
CA ASN A 154 11.70 15.62 4.33
C ASN A 154 12.70 15.96 5.44
N TYR A 155 13.71 15.11 5.65
CA TYR A 155 14.67 15.24 6.75
C TYR A 155 16.08 14.88 6.26
N PRO A 156 17.14 15.44 6.86
CA PRO A 156 18.52 15.14 6.52
C PRO A 156 18.98 13.80 7.12
N VAL A 157 18.29 12.72 6.76
CA VAL A 157 18.53 11.36 7.25
C VAL A 157 18.82 10.42 6.08
N SER A 158 19.44 9.28 6.37
CA SER A 158 19.61 8.17 5.44
C SER A 158 18.95 6.94 6.05
N VAL A 159 18.04 6.30 5.31
CA VAL A 159 17.28 5.13 5.76
C VAL A 159 17.81 3.89 5.05
N GLU A 160 18.29 2.92 5.82
CA GLU A 160 18.76 1.64 5.29
C GLU A 160 17.67 0.57 5.44
N LEU A 161 17.21 0.04 4.32
CA LEU A 161 16.23 -1.05 4.30
C LEU A 161 16.93 -2.41 4.30
N ASP A 162 16.25 -3.38 4.88
CA ASP A 162 16.76 -4.75 4.90
C ASP A 162 16.44 -5.52 3.61
N TRP A 163 17.44 -5.79 2.79
CA TRP A 163 17.31 -6.59 1.57
C TRP A 163 17.79 -8.04 1.71
N LYS A 164 18.24 -8.48 2.89
CA LYS A 164 18.88 -9.82 2.99
C LYS A 164 17.84 -10.93 3.01
N ILE A 165 18.00 -11.91 2.12
CA ILE A 165 17.22 -13.15 2.09
C ILE A 165 18.00 -14.25 2.81
N SER A 166 17.46 -14.80 3.90
CA SER A 166 18.11 -15.84 4.72
C SER A 166 17.17 -17.00 5.05
N THR A 167 17.75 -18.19 5.26
CA THR A 167 17.05 -19.38 5.82
C THR A 167 16.90 -19.30 7.34
N GLN A 168 17.71 -18.49 8.00
CA GLN A 168 17.84 -18.38 9.45
C GLN A 168 17.43 -16.97 9.90
N ILE A 169 16.19 -16.59 9.60
CA ILE A 169 15.67 -15.27 10.01
C ILE A 169 15.19 -15.38 11.46
N GLY A 170 15.74 -14.53 12.34
CA GLY A 170 15.22 -14.35 13.70
C GLY A 170 13.78 -13.84 13.67
N LYS A 171 13.01 -14.04 14.76
CA LYS A 171 11.57 -13.68 14.80
C LYS A 171 11.27 -12.19 14.54
N TYR A 172 12.24 -11.31 14.76
CA TYR A 172 12.06 -9.86 14.69
C TYR A 172 13.22 -9.27 13.89
N ARG A 173 12.87 -8.49 12.86
CA ARG A 173 13.85 -7.79 12.05
C ARG A 173 13.38 -6.36 11.92
N ASN A 174 14.28 -5.43 12.19
CA ASN A 174 13.98 -4.02 12.06
C ASN A 174 13.84 -3.69 10.57
N ASP A 175 12.69 -3.13 10.18
CA ASP A 175 12.46 -2.75 8.78
C ASP A 175 13.36 -1.57 8.38
N ILE A 176 13.76 -0.75 9.35
CA ILE A 176 14.80 0.29 9.21
C ILE A 176 16.06 -0.19 9.93
N VAL A 177 17.02 -0.73 9.20
CA VAL A 177 18.17 -1.47 9.76
C VAL A 177 19.06 -0.59 10.63
N ASN A 178 19.24 0.66 10.25
CA ASN A 178 20.10 1.61 10.95
C ASN A 178 19.39 2.37 12.09
N ALA A 179 18.13 2.04 12.41
CA ALA A 179 17.45 2.54 13.58
C ALA A 179 17.87 1.79 14.85
N ARG A 180 18.02 2.52 15.97
CA ARG A 180 18.34 1.96 17.30
C ARG A 180 17.15 1.26 17.97
N LYS A 181 15.94 1.53 17.48
CA LYS A 181 14.66 0.98 17.97
C LYS A 181 14.05 0.09 16.91
N ASN A 182 13.30 -0.93 17.33
CA ASN A 182 12.60 -1.82 16.42
C ASN A 182 11.40 -1.11 15.80
N VAL A 183 11.49 -0.80 14.51
CA VAL A 183 10.43 -0.19 13.71
C VAL A 183 9.80 -1.24 12.81
N SER A 184 8.47 -1.35 12.86
CA SER A 184 7.71 -2.12 11.88
C SER A 184 7.00 -1.19 10.92
N VAL A 185 7.21 -1.39 9.63
CA VAL A 185 6.46 -0.73 8.56
C VAL A 185 5.45 -1.74 8.01
N LYS A 186 4.17 -1.40 8.11
CA LYS A 186 3.08 -2.23 7.58
C LYS A 186 2.40 -1.49 6.46
N SER A 187 2.38 -2.13 5.30
CA SER A 187 1.66 -1.65 4.13
C SER A 187 0.33 -2.38 3.93
N SER A 188 -0.65 -1.67 3.38
CA SER A 188 -1.90 -2.26 2.93
C SER A 188 -2.24 -1.81 1.51
N PRO A 189 -2.63 -2.74 0.61
CA PRO A 189 -3.22 -2.37 -0.66
C PRO A 189 -4.66 -1.85 -0.50
N THR A 190 -5.26 -2.01 0.68
CA THR A 190 -6.63 -1.57 0.96
C THR A 190 -6.62 -0.13 1.48
N LEU A 191 -6.83 0.84 0.60
CA LEU A 191 -6.83 2.26 0.95
C LEU A 191 -7.94 2.65 1.97
N ALA A 192 -9.02 1.87 2.01
CA ALA A 192 -10.16 2.07 2.92
C ALA A 192 -9.93 1.59 4.38
N GLY A 193 -8.80 0.93 4.67
CA GLY A 193 -8.47 0.42 6.00
C GLY A 193 -8.23 1.53 7.02
N ILE A 194 -8.57 1.30 8.29
CA ILE A 194 -8.49 2.32 9.37
C ILE A 194 -7.64 1.89 10.58
N TRP A 195 -6.99 0.73 10.52
CA TRP A 195 -6.17 0.22 11.61
C TRP A 195 -4.72 0.15 11.15
N ALA A 196 -3.85 0.85 11.87
CA ALA A 196 -2.42 0.61 11.84
C ALA A 196 -2.10 -0.59 12.73
N GLU A 197 -1.06 -1.35 12.37
CA GLU A 197 -0.66 -2.52 13.14
C GLU A 197 0.84 -2.61 13.36
N ALA A 198 1.23 -3.27 14.43
CA ALA A 198 2.60 -3.69 14.68
C ALA A 198 2.59 -5.01 15.48
N ASP A 199 3.48 -5.92 15.15
CA ASP A 199 3.60 -7.18 15.87
C ASP A 199 4.20 -6.95 17.28
N MET A 200 4.00 -7.93 18.16
CA MET A 200 4.61 -7.89 19.49
C MET A 200 6.14 -7.84 19.39
N GLY A 201 6.79 -6.89 20.07
CA GLY A 201 8.26 -6.77 20.12
C GLY A 201 8.85 -5.58 19.35
N TYR A 202 8.04 -4.88 18.56
CA TYR A 202 8.42 -3.60 17.96
C TYR A 202 8.19 -2.44 18.93
N ASP A 203 9.06 -1.43 18.87
CA ASP A 203 8.92 -0.17 19.60
C ASP A 203 7.96 0.79 18.88
N TYR A 204 7.95 0.72 17.55
CA TYR A 204 7.18 1.61 16.67
C TYR A 204 6.46 0.84 15.57
N GLY A 205 5.25 1.29 15.24
CA GLY A 205 4.52 0.88 14.04
C GLY A 205 4.29 2.06 13.11
N ILE A 206 4.54 1.88 11.82
CA ILE A 206 4.29 2.84 10.75
C ILE A 206 3.27 2.22 9.79
N MET A 207 2.20 2.94 9.48
CA MET A 207 1.17 2.50 8.53
C MET A 207 1.33 3.21 7.20
N VAL A 208 1.39 2.42 6.13
CA VAL A 208 1.43 2.90 4.75
C VAL A 208 0.27 2.30 3.97
N LYS A 209 -0.45 3.13 3.22
CA LYS A 209 -1.41 2.64 2.24
C LYS A 209 -0.77 2.71 0.86
N CYS A 210 -0.75 1.60 0.15
CA CYS A 210 -0.12 1.50 -1.16
C CYS A 210 -1.22 1.44 -2.21
N SER A 211 -1.23 2.41 -3.12
CA SER A 211 -1.97 2.28 -4.36
C SER A 211 -1.04 1.73 -5.44
N VAL A 212 -1.36 0.52 -5.89
CA VAL A 212 -0.60 -0.22 -6.89
C VAL A 212 -1.57 -0.75 -7.95
N PRO A 213 -1.13 -0.90 -9.21
CA PRO A 213 -1.92 -1.58 -10.23
C PRO A 213 -2.34 -2.98 -9.77
N GLN A 214 -3.47 -3.48 -10.26
CA GLN A 214 -3.97 -4.81 -9.92
C GLN A 214 -2.95 -5.93 -10.22
N GLN A 215 -2.16 -5.75 -11.28
CA GLN A 215 -1.14 -6.69 -11.73
C GLN A 215 0.20 -5.95 -11.92
N PRO A 216 0.85 -5.52 -10.83
CA PRO A 216 1.99 -4.60 -10.91
C PRO A 216 3.18 -5.22 -11.64
N ILE A 217 3.30 -6.54 -11.57
CA ILE A 217 4.38 -7.33 -12.19
C ILE A 217 4.15 -7.50 -13.68
N LEU A 218 2.90 -7.76 -14.08
CA LEU A 218 2.54 -7.82 -15.50
C LEU A 218 2.78 -6.46 -16.15
N GLN A 219 2.36 -5.38 -15.48
CA GLN A 219 2.58 -4.02 -15.92
C GLN A 219 4.06 -3.72 -16.11
N PHE A 220 4.90 -4.10 -15.14
CA PHE A 220 6.36 -3.98 -15.27
C PHE A 220 6.88 -4.70 -16.52
N PHE A 221 6.52 -5.97 -16.74
CA PHE A 221 6.97 -6.73 -17.91
C PHE A 221 6.49 -6.15 -19.25
N ILE A 222 5.32 -5.51 -19.28
CA ILE A 222 4.81 -4.79 -20.44
C ILE A 222 5.72 -3.60 -20.76
N GLU A 223 6.04 -2.78 -19.75
CA GLU A 223 6.76 -1.52 -19.94
C GLU A 223 8.27 -1.73 -20.21
N VAL A 224 8.89 -2.79 -19.67
CA VAL A 224 10.31 -3.14 -19.91
C VAL A 224 10.53 -4.01 -21.16
N CYS A 225 9.57 -4.06 -22.09
CA CYS A 225 9.63 -4.82 -23.34
C CYS A 225 9.74 -6.36 -23.17
N GLY A 226 9.49 -6.88 -21.97
CA GLY A 226 9.49 -8.33 -21.72
C GLY A 226 8.38 -9.04 -22.51
N PHE A 227 7.20 -8.40 -22.61
CA PHE A 227 6.08 -8.94 -23.39
C PHE A 227 6.35 -8.99 -24.89
N SER A 228 6.96 -7.97 -25.47
CA SER A 228 7.27 -7.96 -26.91
C SER A 228 8.14 -9.15 -27.28
N ARG A 229 9.21 -9.42 -26.51
CA ARG A 229 10.08 -10.59 -26.74
C ARG A 229 9.34 -11.92 -26.58
N LEU A 230 8.43 -12.02 -25.62
CA LEU A 230 7.61 -13.21 -25.42
C LEU A 230 6.65 -13.44 -26.60
N LEU A 231 6.04 -12.37 -27.12
CA LEU A 231 5.15 -12.42 -28.28
C LEU A 231 5.91 -12.82 -29.55
N ASP A 232 7.09 -12.24 -29.79
CA ASP A 232 7.95 -12.59 -30.92
C ASP A 232 8.33 -14.09 -30.87
N PHE A 233 8.74 -14.58 -29.70
CA PHE A 233 9.00 -16.01 -29.50
C PHE A 233 7.77 -16.89 -29.75
N ALA A 234 6.59 -16.46 -29.30
CA ALA A 234 5.35 -17.23 -29.48
C ALA A 234 4.94 -17.29 -30.97
N GLU A 235 5.06 -16.18 -31.70
CA GLU A 235 4.79 -16.12 -33.14
C GLU A 235 5.70 -17.09 -33.94
N GLU A 236 6.97 -17.23 -33.54
CA GLU A 236 7.90 -18.18 -34.16
C GLU A 236 7.55 -19.66 -33.91
N LYS A 237 6.91 -19.98 -32.77
CA LYS A 237 6.64 -21.36 -32.36
C LYS A 237 5.24 -21.83 -32.71
N ILE A 238 4.27 -20.93 -32.83
CA ILE A 238 2.89 -21.28 -33.15
C ILE A 238 2.74 -21.49 -34.66
N PRO A 239 2.21 -22.64 -35.12
CA PRO A 239 2.04 -22.92 -36.55
C PRO A 239 1.24 -21.82 -37.25
N SER A 240 1.64 -21.50 -38.48
CA SER A 240 1.06 -20.37 -39.22
C SER A 240 -0.43 -20.52 -39.55
N GLY A 241 -0.98 -21.74 -39.48
CA GLY A 241 -2.40 -22.03 -39.71
C GLY A 241 -3.27 -22.10 -38.44
N ASP A 242 -2.73 -21.79 -37.25
CA ASP A 242 -3.53 -21.69 -36.03
C ASP A 242 -4.11 -20.27 -35.88
N ASP A 243 -5.24 -20.04 -36.56
CA ASP A 243 -5.91 -18.73 -36.61
C ASP A 243 -6.35 -18.23 -35.22
N LEU A 244 -6.69 -19.15 -34.31
CA LEU A 244 -7.14 -18.80 -32.96
C LEU A 244 -6.01 -18.16 -32.16
N PHE A 245 -4.85 -18.82 -32.10
CA PHE A 245 -3.72 -18.28 -31.34
C PHE A 245 -3.10 -17.05 -32.00
N LYS A 246 -3.16 -16.95 -33.33
CA LYS A 246 -2.77 -15.73 -34.04
C LYS A 246 -3.66 -14.54 -33.68
N ASP A 247 -4.97 -14.73 -33.64
CA ASP A 247 -5.90 -13.68 -33.19
C ASP A 247 -5.62 -13.26 -31.74
N TYR A 248 -5.33 -14.21 -30.85
CA TYR A 248 -4.93 -13.91 -29.48
C TYR A 248 -3.65 -13.07 -29.41
N LEU A 249 -2.61 -13.46 -30.15
CA LEU A 249 -1.34 -12.71 -30.20
C LEU A 249 -1.54 -11.29 -30.71
N ASN A 250 -2.30 -11.11 -31.79
CA ASN A 250 -2.63 -9.78 -32.34
C ASN A 250 -3.41 -8.92 -31.33
N LYS A 251 -4.36 -9.51 -30.59
CA LYS A 251 -5.08 -8.83 -29.52
C LYS A 251 -4.19 -8.46 -28.34
N ILE A 252 -3.17 -9.25 -28.03
CA ILE A 252 -2.20 -8.90 -26.98
C ILE A 252 -1.28 -7.78 -27.48
N ARG A 253 -0.74 -7.91 -28.70
CA ARG A 253 0.15 -6.91 -29.31
C ARG A 253 -0.52 -5.54 -29.39
N SER A 254 -1.76 -5.45 -29.88
CA SER A 254 -2.52 -4.19 -29.92
C SER A 254 -2.80 -3.57 -28.54
N ARG A 255 -2.86 -4.37 -27.47
CA ARG A 255 -2.96 -3.86 -26.09
C ARG A 255 -1.62 -3.33 -25.59
N VAL A 256 -0.52 -4.03 -25.90
CA VAL A 256 0.84 -3.70 -25.46
C VAL A 256 1.44 -2.54 -26.27
N GLU A 257 1.14 -2.39 -27.55
CA GLU A 257 1.63 -1.31 -28.43
C GLU A 257 1.31 0.10 -27.92
N LYS A 258 0.26 0.24 -27.10
CA LYS A 258 -0.07 1.51 -26.44
C LYS A 258 0.98 1.94 -25.42
N TYR A 259 1.71 0.99 -24.86
CA TYR A 259 2.86 1.22 -24.00
C TYR A 259 4.09 1.25 -24.89
N ARG A 260 4.67 2.43 -25.10
CA ARG A 260 5.93 2.51 -25.84
C ARG A 260 6.98 1.72 -25.07
N CYS A 261 7.56 0.71 -25.74
CA CYS A 261 8.60 -0.14 -25.16
C CYS A 261 9.75 0.72 -24.61
N GLY A 262 10.04 0.57 -23.32
CA GLY A 262 11.07 1.34 -22.61
C GLY A 262 10.59 2.66 -22.01
N GLU A 263 9.35 3.09 -22.26
CA GLU A 263 8.74 4.22 -21.57
C GLU A 263 7.92 3.71 -20.38
N ILE A 264 8.46 3.88 -19.17
CA ILE A 264 7.72 3.62 -17.94
C ILE A 264 6.70 4.74 -17.73
N GLN A 265 5.42 4.37 -17.73
CA GLN A 265 4.30 5.29 -17.50
C GLN A 265 3.63 5.04 -16.15
N THR A 266 3.84 3.85 -15.56
CA THR A 266 3.23 3.48 -14.29
C THR A 266 3.91 4.20 -13.13
N SER A 267 3.08 4.88 -12.33
CA SER A 267 3.48 5.43 -11.04
C SER A 267 2.81 4.65 -9.90
N LEU A 268 3.58 4.46 -8.83
CA LEU A 268 3.13 3.83 -7.59
C LEU A 268 2.96 4.92 -6.53
N LYS A 269 1.89 4.85 -5.74
CA LYS A 269 1.62 5.84 -4.70
C LYS A 269 1.60 5.21 -3.31
N GLY A 270 2.32 5.84 -2.38
CA GLY A 270 2.36 5.49 -0.98
C GLY A 270 1.80 6.63 -0.13
N ILE A 271 0.75 6.37 0.64
CA ILE A 271 0.19 7.33 1.59
C ILE A 271 0.66 6.93 2.99
N ILE A 272 1.61 7.69 3.53
CA ILE A 272 2.13 7.49 4.88
C ILE A 272 1.07 8.00 5.87
N CYS A 273 0.36 7.09 6.53
CA CYS A 273 -0.74 7.48 7.43
C CYS A 273 -0.25 8.09 8.74
N GLY A 274 0.98 7.75 9.13
CA GLY A 274 1.61 8.15 10.39
C GLY A 274 2.24 6.97 11.10
N TYR A 275 2.70 7.23 12.33
CA TYR A 275 3.32 6.23 13.20
C TYR A 275 2.71 6.25 14.62
N PHE A 276 2.97 5.20 15.38
CA PHE A 276 2.64 5.11 16.80
C PHE A 276 3.77 4.41 17.58
N LYS A 277 3.91 4.74 18.87
CA LYS A 277 4.84 4.08 19.78
C LYS A 277 4.11 2.99 20.54
N THR A 278 4.55 1.74 20.46
CA THR A 278 3.80 0.59 21.00
C THR A 278 3.65 0.64 22.52
N SER A 279 4.59 1.26 23.23
CA SER A 279 4.54 1.44 24.69
C SER A 279 3.37 2.30 25.19
N GLU A 280 2.73 3.07 24.30
CA GLU A 280 1.59 3.94 24.63
C GLU A 280 0.25 3.20 24.49
N PHE A 281 0.25 1.98 23.94
CA PHE A 281 -0.95 1.21 23.64
C PHE A 281 -0.89 -0.18 24.26
N SER A 282 -2.07 -0.73 24.56
CA SER A 282 -2.18 -2.15 24.93
C SER A 282 -2.42 -2.99 23.67
N PRO A 283 -1.75 -4.15 23.52
CA PRO A 283 -2.00 -5.03 22.40
C PRO A 283 -3.41 -5.62 22.45
N ILE A 284 -4.06 -5.73 21.30
CA ILE A 284 -5.40 -6.32 21.17
C ILE A 284 -5.28 -7.84 21.09
N ARG A 285 -6.17 -8.55 21.78
CA ARG A 285 -6.15 -10.02 21.87
C ARG A 285 -6.78 -10.66 20.64
N GLU A 286 -6.29 -11.84 20.29
CA GLU A 286 -6.93 -12.74 19.33
C GLU A 286 -8.40 -12.99 19.70
N GLY A 287 -9.27 -13.06 18.69
CA GLY A 287 -10.71 -13.23 18.84
C GLY A 287 -11.49 -11.93 19.05
N THR A 288 -10.82 -10.79 19.24
CA THR A 288 -11.51 -9.49 19.37
C THR A 288 -12.07 -9.06 18.01
N GLU A 289 -13.35 -8.68 17.95
CA GLU A 289 -13.94 -8.10 16.75
C GLU A 289 -13.74 -6.59 16.71
N LEU A 290 -13.09 -6.09 15.66
CA LEU A 290 -12.85 -4.66 15.46
C LEU A 290 -13.63 -4.11 14.27
N PRO A 291 -14.18 -2.89 14.39
CA PRO A 291 -14.88 -2.22 13.29
C PRO A 291 -14.07 -2.19 12.00
N TYR A 292 -14.70 -2.62 10.91
CA TYR A 292 -14.13 -2.60 9.55
C TYR A 292 -12.85 -3.45 9.33
N LEU A 293 -12.39 -4.18 10.36
CA LEU A 293 -11.29 -5.16 10.27
C LEU A 293 -11.81 -6.59 10.42
N GLY A 294 -12.84 -6.79 11.25
CA GLY A 294 -13.34 -8.10 11.63
C GLY A 294 -12.57 -8.69 12.81
N VAL A 295 -12.50 -10.01 12.88
CA VAL A 295 -11.89 -10.73 14.01
C VAL A 295 -10.36 -10.68 13.92
N VAL A 296 -9.73 -10.20 14.99
CA VAL A 296 -8.28 -10.20 15.19
C VAL A 296 -7.77 -11.63 15.28
N ARG A 297 -6.87 -12.01 14.38
CA ARG A 297 -6.38 -13.40 14.25
C ARG A 297 -5.19 -13.74 15.13
N GLU A 298 -4.49 -12.73 15.64
CA GLU A 298 -3.35 -12.92 16.53
C GLU A 298 -3.16 -11.68 17.39
N LYS A 299 -2.57 -11.86 18.57
CA LYS A 299 -2.27 -10.76 19.48
C LYS A 299 -1.23 -9.83 18.87
N ARG A 300 -1.60 -8.56 18.67
CA ARG A 300 -0.76 -7.52 18.07
C ARG A 300 -1.19 -6.13 18.53
N PHE A 301 -0.40 -5.09 18.27
CA PHE A 301 -0.85 -3.71 18.45
C PHE A 301 -1.71 -3.30 17.25
N LEU A 302 -2.89 -2.72 17.53
CA LEU A 302 -3.82 -2.22 16.52
C LEU A 302 -4.30 -0.84 16.98
N VAL A 303 -3.97 0.19 16.21
CA VAL A 303 -4.23 1.60 16.55
C VAL A 303 -5.03 2.25 15.43
N PRO A 304 -6.14 2.96 15.72
CA PRO A 304 -6.88 3.71 14.72
C PRO A 304 -6.02 4.78 14.03
N ILE A 305 -6.21 4.98 12.72
CA ILE A 305 -5.37 5.90 11.92
C ILE A 305 -5.48 7.38 12.32
N ASP A 306 -6.58 7.78 12.96
CA ASP A 306 -6.82 9.11 13.53
C ASP A 306 -5.95 9.40 14.77
N GLN A 307 -5.44 8.35 15.41
CA GLN A 307 -4.57 8.45 16.59
C GLN A 307 -3.07 8.41 16.24
N LEU A 308 -2.73 8.23 14.96
CA LEU A 308 -1.34 8.21 14.53
C LEU A 308 -0.73 9.61 14.57
N ARG A 309 0.56 9.64 14.85
CA ARG A 309 1.40 10.83 14.71
C ARG A 309 1.83 10.98 13.26
N TRP A 310 1.64 12.17 12.68
CA TRP A 310 1.83 12.38 11.24
C TRP A 310 2.39 13.75 10.88
N SER A 311 2.44 14.70 11.83
CA SER A 311 2.95 16.04 11.53
C SER A 311 4.48 16.03 11.34
N LYS A 312 5.01 17.09 10.73
CA LYS A 312 6.47 17.21 10.55
C LYS A 312 7.24 17.16 11.88
N ASP A 313 6.72 17.83 12.91
CA ASP A 313 7.34 17.84 14.24
C ASP A 313 7.27 16.46 14.90
N ASP A 314 6.20 15.70 14.68
CA ASP A 314 6.12 14.34 15.17
C ASP A 314 7.17 13.45 14.52
N TRP A 315 7.28 13.50 13.19
CA TRP A 315 8.29 12.73 12.47
C TRP A 315 9.71 13.09 12.89
N LYS A 316 10.00 14.36 13.17
CA LYS A 316 11.28 14.77 13.75
C LYS A 316 11.54 14.10 15.10
N LYS A 317 10.57 14.11 16.02
CA LYS A 317 10.68 13.41 17.32
C LYS A 317 10.86 11.90 17.16
N PHE A 318 10.18 11.29 16.18
CA PHE A 318 10.37 9.88 15.85
C PHE A 318 11.82 9.62 15.46
N LEU A 319 12.35 10.39 14.51
CA LEU A 319 13.71 10.20 13.98
C LEU A 319 14.79 10.40 15.04
N GLU A 320 14.61 11.38 15.94
CA GLU A 320 15.46 11.59 17.11
C GLU A 320 15.42 10.37 18.06
N ASP A 321 14.23 9.83 18.40
CA ASP A 321 14.10 8.68 19.31
C ASP A 321 14.67 7.38 18.71
N VAL A 322 14.54 7.19 17.38
CA VAL A 322 15.12 6.02 16.70
C VAL A 322 16.60 6.21 16.35
N GLY A 323 17.18 7.39 16.59
CA GLY A 323 18.60 7.69 16.43
C GLY A 323 19.06 7.86 14.99
N LEU A 324 18.19 8.37 14.11
CA LEU A 324 18.50 8.69 12.71
C LEU A 324 18.75 10.19 12.45
N LEU A 325 18.34 11.04 13.39
CA LEU A 325 18.61 12.47 13.47
C LEU A 325 19.49 12.76 14.69
#